data_AF-A0A9E5ZR90-F1
#
_entry.id   AF-A0A9E5ZR90-F1
#
_cell.length_a   1.000
_cell.length_b   1.000
_cell.length_c   1.000
_cell.angle_alpha   90.00
_cell.angle_beta   90.00
_cell.angle_gamma   90.00
#
_symmetry.space_group_name_H-M   'P 1'
#
loop_
_entity.id
_entity.type
_entity.pdbx_description
1 polymer ?
#
loop_
_entity_poly.entity_id
_entity_poly.type
_entity_poly.pdbx_seq_one_letter_code
_entity_poly.pdbx_strand_id
1 'polypeptide(L)'
;SNGPYNNQIETVKYIINEIDVINNQITELINNNLELNDKFKNQSMSDFHLACINPWLKNEISYELSFDSNLNDGYVGAIFKNGRITEINI
;
A
#
# COMPACT_ATOMS: atom_id res chain seq x y z
N SER A 1 -20.50 -6.25 19.72
CA SER A 1 -19.64 -5.07 20.00
C SER A 1 -19.20 -4.51 18.66
N ASN A 2 -19.22 -3.19 18.48
CA ASN A 2 -18.99 -2.52 17.19
C ASN A 2 -17.60 -1.82 17.13
N GLY A 3 -16.61 -2.37 17.82
CA GLY A 3 -15.22 -1.91 17.72
C GLY A 3 -14.47 -2.64 16.60
N PRO A 4 -13.31 -2.13 16.13
CA PRO A 4 -12.49 -2.88 15.19
C PRO A 4 -12.17 -4.25 15.79
N TYR A 5 -12.39 -5.31 15.01
CA TYR A 5 -12.05 -6.67 15.44
C TYR A 5 -10.54 -6.72 15.70
N ASN A 6 -10.07 -7.42 16.74
CA ASN A 6 -8.64 -7.47 17.11
C ASN A 6 -7.72 -7.70 15.89
N ASN A 7 -8.14 -8.55 14.96
CA ASN A 7 -7.39 -8.84 13.73
C ASN A 7 -7.17 -7.61 12.84
N GLN A 8 -8.11 -6.67 12.80
CA GLN A 8 -7.97 -5.43 12.04
C GLN A 8 -6.90 -4.52 12.67
N ILE A 9 -6.89 -4.42 14.00
CA ILE A 9 -5.86 -3.67 14.74
C ILE A 9 -4.49 -4.30 14.48
N GLU A 10 -4.37 -5.62 14.61
CA GLU A 10 -3.10 -6.32 14.40
C GLU A 10 -2.61 -6.21 12.96
N THR A 11 -3.51 -6.20 11.97
CA THR A 11 -3.11 -6.02 10.57
C THR A 11 -2.64 -4.61 10.29
N VAL A 12 -3.32 -3.58 10.83
CA VAL A 12 -2.86 -2.19 10.68
C VAL A 12 -1.51 -1.98 11.38
N LYS A 13 -1.31 -2.55 12.57
CA LYS A 13 0.00 -2.54 13.23
C LYS A 13 1.09 -3.20 12.39
N TYR A 14 0.77 -4.35 11.78
CA TYR A 14 1.70 -5.03 10.88
C TYR A 14 2.07 -4.11 9.70
N ILE A 15 1.08 -3.50 9.04
CA ILE A 15 1.32 -2.58 7.91
C ILE A 15 2.27 -1.45 8.30
N ILE A 16 2.06 -0.84 9.47
CA ILE A 16 2.89 0.27 9.95
C ILE A 16 4.30 -0.21 10.31
N ASN A 17 4.43 -1.33 11.02
CA ASN A 17 5.72 -1.83 11.48
C ASN A 17 6.58 -2.37 10.32
N GLU A 18 5.94 -2.91 9.29
CA GLU A 18 6.59 -3.55 8.14
C GLU A 18 6.47 -2.69 6.87
N ILE A 19 6.42 -1.36 7.02
CA ILE A 19 6.19 -0.46 5.88
C ILE A 19 7.29 -0.57 4.82
N ASP A 20 8.54 -0.81 5.22
CA ASP A 20 9.66 -1.03 4.28
C ASP A 20 9.47 -2.33 3.46
N VAL A 21 8.96 -3.38 4.09
CA VAL A 21 8.63 -4.64 3.41
C VAL A 21 7.49 -4.42 2.41
N ILE A 22 6.49 -3.61 2.78
CA ILE A 22 5.39 -3.23 1.89
C ILE A 22 5.89 -2.39 0.71
N ASN A 23 6.75 -1.40 0.95
CA ASN A 23 7.34 -0.56 -0.09
C ASN A 23 8.17 -1.38 -1.09
N ASN A 24 8.89 -2.39 -0.61
CA ASN A 24 9.61 -3.33 -1.49
C ASN A 24 8.65 -4.14 -2.36
N GLN A 25 7.54 -4.65 -1.81
CA GLN A 25 6.53 -5.37 -2.60
C GLN A 25 5.89 -4.47 -3.67
N ILE A 26 5.59 -3.22 -3.33
CA ILE A 26 5.07 -2.23 -4.30
C ILE A 26 6.09 -2.00 -5.42
N THR A 27 7.36 -1.80 -5.06
CA THR A 27 8.46 -1.59 -6.01
C THR A 27 8.62 -2.78 -6.97
N GLU A 28 8.57 -4.00 -6.44
CA GLU A 28 8.61 -5.22 -7.25
C GLU A 28 7.43 -5.30 -8.23
N LEU A 29 6.21 -5.00 -7.78
CA LEU A 29 5.02 -5.01 -8.64
C LEU A 29 5.10 -3.94 -9.74
N ILE A 30 5.56 -2.74 -9.41
CA ILE A 30 5.80 -1.66 -10.39
C ILE A 30 6.84 -2.11 -11.41
N ASN A 31 7.98 -2.65 -10.97
CA ASN A 31 9.07 -3.06 -11.87
C ASN A 31 8.70 -4.24 -12.78
N ASN A 32 7.82 -5.13 -12.32
CA ASN A 32 7.36 -6.28 -13.10
C ASN A 32 6.22 -5.94 -14.07
N ASN A 33 5.69 -4.71 -14.05
CA ASN A 33 4.65 -4.24 -14.95
C ASN A 33 5.20 -3.08 -15.80
N LEU A 34 5.29 -3.28 -17.12
CA LEU A 34 5.88 -2.29 -18.03
C LEU A 34 5.21 -0.91 -17.97
N GLU A 35 3.87 -0.87 -17.88
CA GLU A 35 3.11 0.39 -17.84
C GLU A 35 3.35 1.14 -16.53
N LEU A 36 3.31 0.43 -15.40
CA LEU A 36 3.61 1.02 -14.10
C LEU A 36 5.07 1.46 -14.01
N ASN A 37 6.00 0.64 -14.49
CA ASN A 37 7.42 0.98 -14.52
C ASN A 37 7.64 2.27 -15.32
N ASP A 38 7.03 2.42 -16.50
CA ASP A 38 7.13 3.65 -17.29
C ASP A 38 6.54 4.88 -16.56
N LYS A 39 5.41 4.72 -15.86
CA LYS A 39 4.77 5.79 -15.06
C LYS A 39 5.64 6.24 -13.89
N PHE A 40 6.30 5.30 -13.21
CA PHE A 40 7.06 5.54 -11.99
C PHE A 40 8.58 5.53 -12.16
N LYS A 41 9.13 5.41 -13.37
CA LYS A 41 10.57 5.22 -13.65
C LYS A 41 11.54 6.22 -13.01
N ASN A 42 11.05 7.41 -12.65
CA ASN A 42 11.84 8.49 -12.04
C ASN A 42 11.43 8.76 -10.59
N GLN A 43 10.66 7.86 -9.98
CA GLN A 43 10.14 7.99 -8.63
C GLN A 43 10.56 6.75 -7.84
N SER A 44 11.03 6.95 -6.62
CA SER A 44 11.34 5.87 -5.69
C SER A 44 10.22 5.76 -4.67
N MET A 45 9.90 4.56 -4.17
CA MET A 45 8.96 4.41 -3.05
C MET A 45 9.43 5.14 -1.78
N SER A 46 10.73 5.45 -1.66
CA SER A 46 11.25 6.34 -0.60
C SER A 46 10.76 7.78 -0.69
N ASP A 47 10.30 8.20 -1.87
CA ASP A 47 9.79 9.56 -2.09
C ASP A 47 8.34 9.72 -1.64
N PHE A 48 7.66 8.61 -1.36
CA PHE A 48 6.29 8.57 -0.91
C PHE A 48 6.18 8.27 0.58
N HIS A 49 5.14 8.78 1.22
CA HIS A 49 4.77 8.40 2.58
C HIS A 49 3.38 7.76 2.59
N LEU A 50 3.16 6.83 3.52
CA LEU A 50 1.83 6.24 3.73
C LEU A 50 0.88 7.29 4.28
N ALA A 51 -0.09 7.72 3.48
CA ALA A 51 -1.06 8.76 3.80
C ALA A 51 -2.34 8.18 4.42
N CYS A 52 -2.80 7.02 3.94
CA CYS A 52 -4.03 6.40 4.43
C CYS A 52 -3.99 4.87 4.40
N ILE A 53 -4.67 4.26 5.37
CA ILE A 53 -5.00 2.83 5.42
C ILE A 53 -6.52 2.73 5.53
N ASN A 54 -7.19 2.29 4.48
CA ASN A 54 -8.64 2.21 4.42
C ASN A 54 -9.10 0.75 4.27
N PRO A 55 -10.07 0.25 5.07
CA PRO A 55 -10.63 -1.08 4.83
C PRO A 55 -11.25 -1.18 3.43
N TRP A 56 -10.82 -2.16 2.64
CA TRP A 56 -11.29 -2.32 1.25
C TRP A 56 -12.59 -3.13 1.18
N LEU A 57 -12.59 -4.35 1.77
CA LEU A 57 -13.77 -5.21 1.85
C LEU A 57 -14.20 -5.39 3.30
N LYS A 58 -15.49 -5.10 3.58
CA LYS A 58 -16.06 -5.11 4.93
C LYS A 58 -15.95 -6.47 5.65
N ASN A 59 -15.89 -7.56 4.91
CA ASN A 59 -15.88 -8.93 5.43
C ASN A 59 -14.52 -9.64 5.29
N GLU A 60 -13.49 -8.95 4.80
CA GLU A 60 -12.15 -9.53 4.61
C GLU A 60 -11.09 -8.65 5.27
N ILE A 61 -9.98 -9.27 5.68
CA ILE A 61 -8.80 -8.54 6.14
C ILE A 61 -8.06 -8.03 4.89
N SER A 62 -8.56 -6.93 4.34
CA SER A 62 -8.03 -6.28 3.15
C SER A 62 -8.08 -4.77 3.31
N TYR A 63 -7.04 -4.10 2.83
CA TYR A 63 -6.86 -2.67 2.98
C TYR A 63 -6.40 -2.06 1.67
N GLU A 64 -6.96 -0.91 1.35
CA GLU A 64 -6.37 0.02 0.41
C GLU A 64 -5.36 0.88 1.16
N LEU A 65 -4.14 0.90 0.64
CA LEU A 65 -3.05 1.74 1.10
C LEU A 65 -2.90 2.88 0.10
N SER A 66 -2.83 4.10 0.61
CA SER A 66 -2.62 5.30 -0.19
C SER A 66 -1.29 5.93 0.18
N PHE A 67 -0.45 6.18 -0.81
CA PHE A 67 0.86 6.79 -0.64
C PHE A 67 0.94 8.10 -1.43
N ASP A 68 1.29 9.17 -0.74
CA ASP A 68 1.42 10.51 -1.34
C ASP A 68 2.91 10.85 -1.49
N SER A 69 3.26 11.43 -2.64
CA SER A 69 4.62 11.88 -2.91
C SER A 69 4.96 13.12 -2.09
N ASN A 70 6.18 13.14 -1.55
CA ASN A 70 6.72 14.32 -0.85
C ASN A 70 7.31 15.35 -1.82
N LEU A 71 7.49 15.00 -3.10
CA LEU A 71 8.25 15.80 -4.06
C LEU A 71 7.36 16.47 -5.12
N ASN A 72 6.17 15.93 -5.37
CA ASN A 72 5.26 16.36 -6.44
C ASN A 72 3.83 15.86 -6.16
N ASP A 73 2.90 16.12 -7.08
CA ASP A 73 1.51 15.62 -7.02
C ASP A 73 1.37 14.12 -7.34
N GLY A 74 2.38 13.30 -7.04
CA GLY A 74 2.40 11.87 -7.29
C GLY A 74 1.62 11.08 -6.24
N TYR A 75 0.92 10.03 -6.67
CA TYR A 75 0.14 9.12 -5.82
C TYR A 75 0.37 7.67 -6.22
N VAL A 76 0.42 6.78 -5.23
CA VAL A 76 0.38 5.32 -5.42
C VAL A 76 -0.71 4.74 -4.52
N GLY A 77 -1.70 4.09 -5.13
CA GLY A 77 -2.65 3.24 -4.42
C GLY A 77 -2.19 1.78 -4.45
N ALA A 78 -2.42 1.02 -3.39
CA ALA A 78 -2.08 -0.41 -3.35
C ALA A 78 -3.09 -1.21 -2.54
N ILE A 79 -3.42 -2.42 -2.99
CA ILE A 79 -4.31 -3.33 -2.25
C ILE A 79 -3.48 -4.33 -1.44
N PHE A 80 -3.56 -4.23 -0.12
CA PHE A 80 -2.98 -5.18 0.83
C PHE A 80 -4.01 -6.25 1.22
N LYS A 81 -3.67 -7.52 0.99
CA LYS A 81 -4.51 -8.67 1.32
C LYS A 81 -3.65 -9.85 1.75
N ASN A 82 -4.04 -10.52 2.84
CA ASN A 82 -3.37 -11.72 3.34
C ASN A 82 -1.85 -11.56 3.54
N GLY A 83 -1.41 -10.42 4.08
CA GLY A 83 0.01 -10.18 4.40
C GLY A 83 0.86 -9.64 3.25
N ARG A 84 0.27 -9.35 2.08
CA ARG A 84 1.02 -8.88 0.91
C ARG A 84 0.26 -7.88 0.06
N ILE A 85 0.98 -7.15 -0.77
CA ILE A 85 0.40 -6.33 -1.83
C ILE A 85 0.00 -7.21 -3.00
N THR A 86 -1.20 -6.97 -3.53
CA THR A 86 -1.79 -7.78 -4.60
C THR A 86 -2.09 -6.99 -5.86
N GLU A 87 -2.19 -5.66 -5.76
CA GLU A 87 -2.56 -4.77 -6.85
C GLU A 87 -2.01 -3.37 -6.56
N ILE A 88 -1.71 -2.63 -7.64
CA ILE A 88 -1.35 -1.21 -7.62
C ILE A 88 -2.44 -0.45 -8.38
N ASN A 89 -3.03 0.56 -7.72
CA ASN A 89 -4.06 1.45 -8.27
C ASN A 89 -3.41 2.80 -8.61
N ILE A 90 -3.74 3.36 -9.78
CA ILE A 90 -3.09 4.55 -10.35
C ILE A 90 -4.06 5.59 -10.89
#